data_AF-A0A0B7IIG4-F1
#
_entry.id   AF-A0A0B7IIG4-F1
#
_cell.length_a   1.000
_cell.length_b   1.000
_cell.length_c   1.000
_cell.angle_alpha   90.00
_cell.angle_beta   90.00
_cell.angle_gamma   90.00
#
_symmetry.space_group_name_H-M   'P 1'
#
loop_
_entity.id
_entity.type
_entity.pdbx_description
1 polymer ?
#
loop_
_entity_poly.entity_id
_entity_poly.type
_entity_poly.pdbx_seq_one_letter_code
_entity_poly.pdbx_strand_id
1 'polypeptide(L)'
;MKETNLLKIFNHFKTADTKNLIMKNPLYEGTMEVAYWVLPFSFDTGFHRPEYDYKKEIKLTNKLFQMVGFPEFSGEELQNISKGLGYAMMIFDFAIKSKNKRQYELPITFGIYPDSVDNLYFTYCDKPVAGGSYLSAFKNMKPFVLENATENERYYYETMLQLSEAVCNKLEIATEENQGIFHKEAASDQEAFDELVKLLNHDDYLSQEDITELKTDWQNIHQNREAFAQRLIDEGIWFEEDLEYVDTYETDYLMYWAFVEKLNVYRDDWKFDPEALSDFISENIGQKFEITFEECGNDSRIVSDKLEQESDYTLLDLTSGNDDCNFIIAKKQDKQRIYTLADQLGLWVD
;
A
#
# COMPACT_ATOMS: atom_id res chain seq x y z
N MET A 1 -26.41 0.29 3.20
CA MET A 1 -25.86 -1.08 3.15
C MET A 1 -24.33 -1.07 3.24
N LYS A 2 -23.57 -0.34 2.39
CA LYS A 2 -22.09 -0.36 2.44
C LYS A 2 -21.42 0.29 3.67
N GLU A 3 -22.05 1.24 4.37
CA GLU A 3 -21.49 1.76 5.64
C GLU A 3 -21.32 0.69 6.73
N THR A 4 -22.10 -0.39 6.66
CA THR A 4 -21.95 -1.52 7.60
C THR A 4 -20.58 -2.20 7.45
N ASN A 5 -19.96 -2.14 6.26
CA ASN A 5 -18.61 -2.66 6.05
C ASN A 5 -17.59 -1.85 6.84
N LEU A 6 -17.69 -0.52 6.85
CA LEU A 6 -16.80 0.35 7.62
C LEU A 6 -16.84 0.02 9.12
N LEU A 7 -18.04 -0.24 9.64
CA LEU A 7 -18.19 -0.66 11.04
C LEU A 7 -17.59 -2.05 11.30
N LYS A 8 -17.76 -3.01 10.38
CA LYS A 8 -17.14 -4.33 10.50
C LYS A 8 -15.61 -4.24 10.49
N ILE A 9 -15.04 -3.42 9.61
CA ILE A 9 -13.59 -3.15 9.54
C ILE A 9 -13.11 -2.53 10.85
N PHE A 10 -13.80 -1.50 11.34
CA PHE A 10 -13.48 -0.87 12.63
C PHE A 10 -13.47 -1.90 13.78
N ASN A 11 -14.49 -2.75 13.86
CA ASN A 11 -14.60 -3.78 14.88
C ASN A 11 -13.54 -4.88 14.74
N HIS A 12 -13.16 -5.23 13.51
CA HIS A 12 -12.05 -6.15 13.25
C HIS A 12 -10.75 -5.60 13.82
N PHE A 13 -10.35 -4.38 13.44
CA PHE A 13 -9.11 -3.78 13.95
C PHE A 13 -9.14 -3.49 15.44
N LYS A 14 -10.31 -3.28 16.05
CA LYS A 14 -10.42 -3.11 17.51
C LYS A 14 -9.81 -4.30 18.27
N THR A 15 -9.96 -5.52 17.76
CA THR A 15 -9.48 -6.75 18.41
C THR A 15 -8.28 -7.39 17.74
N ALA A 16 -7.96 -7.06 16.48
CA ALA A 16 -6.80 -7.60 15.77
C ALA A 16 -5.47 -7.12 16.36
N ASP A 17 -4.40 -7.89 16.18
CA ASP A 17 -3.06 -7.48 16.60
C ASP A 17 -2.53 -6.34 15.71
N THR A 18 -2.68 -6.50 14.39
CA THR A 18 -2.39 -5.45 13.40
C THR A 18 -3.50 -4.39 13.42
N LYS A 19 -3.11 -3.12 13.51
CA LYS A 19 -4.03 -1.97 13.58
C LYS A 19 -4.11 -1.17 12.29
N ASN A 20 -3.43 -1.59 11.23
CA ASN A 20 -3.44 -0.96 9.93
C ASN A 20 -3.44 -2.00 8.81
N LEU A 21 -3.89 -1.58 7.64
CA LEU A 21 -3.78 -2.30 6.39
C LEU A 21 -3.36 -1.28 5.32
N ILE A 22 -2.26 -1.57 4.63
CA ILE A 22 -1.86 -0.86 3.43
C ILE A 22 -2.06 -1.83 2.27
N MET A 23 -2.72 -1.39 1.21
CA MET A 23 -2.94 -2.22 0.03
C MET A 23 -3.00 -1.37 -1.24
N LYS A 24 -2.78 -2.00 -2.40
CA LYS A 24 -3.03 -1.39 -3.70
C LYS A 24 -4.49 -0.96 -3.79
N ASN A 25 -4.73 0.23 -4.33
CA ASN A 25 -6.09 0.70 -4.58
C ASN A 25 -6.68 -0.05 -5.79
N PRO A 26 -7.75 -0.85 -5.63
CA PRO A 26 -8.29 -1.66 -6.72
C PRO A 26 -9.08 -0.85 -7.75
N LEU A 27 -9.37 0.41 -7.49
CA LEU A 27 -10.16 1.28 -8.38
C LEU A 27 -9.31 2.29 -9.15
N TYR A 28 -8.13 2.63 -8.64
CA TYR A 28 -7.25 3.68 -9.17
C TYR A 28 -5.79 3.29 -8.99
N GLU A 29 -4.90 3.83 -9.82
CA GLU A 29 -3.45 3.74 -9.59
C GLU A 29 -3.10 4.39 -8.23
N GLY A 30 -2.17 3.77 -7.50
CA GLY A 30 -1.73 4.18 -6.17
C GLY A 30 -2.12 3.23 -5.03
N THR A 31 -1.80 3.64 -3.80
CA THR A 31 -2.05 2.88 -2.58
C THR A 31 -3.26 3.42 -1.81
N MET A 32 -3.75 2.62 -0.87
CA MET A 32 -4.70 3.02 0.14
C MET A 32 -4.30 2.46 1.51
N GLU A 33 -4.63 3.21 2.56
CA GLU A 33 -4.40 2.84 3.95
C GLU A 33 -5.71 2.87 4.72
N VAL A 34 -5.95 1.84 5.53
CA VAL A 34 -6.99 1.84 6.55
C VAL A 34 -6.36 1.55 7.90
N ALA A 35 -6.52 2.46 8.87
CA ALA A 35 -5.85 2.36 10.15
C ALA A 35 -6.79 2.64 11.32
N TYR A 36 -6.65 1.86 12.39
CA TYR A 36 -7.34 2.01 13.67
C TYR A 36 -6.49 2.80 14.64
N TRP A 37 -7.04 3.91 15.09
CA TRP A 37 -6.34 4.94 15.82
C TRP A 37 -6.96 5.15 17.19
N VAL A 38 -6.12 5.40 18.20
CA VAL A 38 -6.55 5.74 19.55
C VAL A 38 -6.12 7.17 19.84
N LEU A 39 -7.06 8.10 19.69
CA LEU A 39 -6.84 9.51 19.98
C LEU A 39 -6.85 9.76 21.49
N PRO A 40 -6.00 10.64 22.03
CA PRO A 40 -5.04 11.50 21.32
C PRO A 40 -3.65 10.88 21.06
N PHE A 41 -3.44 9.59 21.31
CA PHE A 41 -2.10 9.01 21.34
C PHE A 41 -1.49 8.76 19.95
N SER A 42 -2.33 8.48 18.95
CA SER A 42 -1.91 8.14 17.59
C SER A 42 -1.41 9.33 16.75
N PHE A 43 -1.38 10.57 17.27
CA PHE A 43 -0.92 11.73 16.48
C PHE A 43 0.61 11.84 16.30
N ASP A 44 1.40 11.17 17.14
CA ASP A 44 2.87 11.35 17.19
C ASP A 44 3.61 10.02 17.44
N THR A 45 3.21 9.27 18.46
CA THR A 45 3.99 8.13 18.96
C THR A 45 3.35 6.76 18.72
N GLY A 46 2.16 6.70 18.12
CA GLY A 46 1.37 5.47 17.91
C GLY A 46 0.80 4.84 19.20
N PHE A 47 1.38 5.16 20.37
CA PHE A 47 1.05 4.58 21.67
C PHE A 47 1.05 5.63 22.79
N HIS A 48 0.32 5.36 23.87
CA HIS A 48 0.26 6.22 25.06
C HIS A 48 1.59 6.20 25.84
N ARG A 49 2.15 7.38 26.09
CA ARG A 49 3.34 7.61 26.92
C ARG A 49 2.94 8.42 28.16
N PRO A 50 2.91 7.82 29.36
CA PRO A 50 2.46 8.50 30.59
C PRO A 50 3.17 9.83 30.90
N GLU A 51 4.41 9.98 30.43
CA GLU A 51 5.27 11.15 30.62
C GLU A 51 5.04 12.29 29.61
N TYR A 52 4.28 12.06 28.53
CA TYR A 52 4.03 13.04 27.47
C TYR A 52 2.83 13.95 27.78
N ASP A 53 2.98 15.26 27.58
CA ASP A 53 1.89 16.24 27.78
C ASP A 53 0.99 16.34 26.53
N TYR A 54 -0.07 15.52 26.50
CA TYR A 54 -1.04 15.45 25.39
C TYR A 54 -1.99 16.67 25.26
N LYS A 55 -1.75 17.80 25.92
CA LYS A 55 -2.69 18.96 25.90
C LYS A 55 -3.03 19.46 24.50
N LYS A 56 -2.06 19.48 23.60
CA LYS A 56 -2.25 19.98 22.23
C LYS A 56 -3.10 19.02 21.40
N GLU A 57 -2.84 17.73 21.57
CA GLU A 57 -3.52 16.62 20.89
C GLU A 57 -4.94 16.50 21.41
N ILE A 58 -5.17 16.58 22.73
CA ILE A 58 -6.50 16.64 23.35
C ILE A 58 -7.31 17.81 22.77
N LYS A 59 -6.69 19.00 22.65
CA LYS A 59 -7.36 20.16 22.04
C LYS A 59 -7.75 19.91 20.59
N LEU A 60 -6.92 19.19 19.84
CA LEU A 60 -7.21 18.84 18.45
C LEU A 60 -8.32 17.77 18.37
N THR A 61 -8.28 16.73 19.21
CA THR A 61 -9.33 15.72 19.30
C THR A 61 -10.68 16.37 19.63
N ASN A 62 -10.73 17.25 20.64
CA ASN A 62 -11.93 18.02 20.96
C ASN A 62 -12.44 18.82 19.75
N LYS A 63 -11.56 19.47 19.00
CA LYS A 63 -11.94 20.22 17.80
C LYS A 63 -12.58 19.30 16.74
N LEU A 64 -12.02 18.11 16.52
CA LEU A 64 -12.58 17.13 15.56
C LEU A 64 -13.94 16.63 16.03
N PHE A 65 -14.06 16.27 17.31
CA PHE A 65 -15.30 15.78 17.91
C PHE A 65 -16.42 16.84 17.84
N GLN A 66 -16.08 18.10 18.11
CA GLN A 66 -17.01 19.21 17.96
C GLN A 66 -17.49 19.43 16.51
N MET A 67 -16.65 19.15 15.49
CA MET A 67 -17.07 19.25 14.09
C MET A 67 -18.23 18.30 13.77
N VAL A 68 -18.23 17.12 14.39
CA VAL A 68 -19.26 16.09 14.20
C VAL A 68 -20.34 16.12 15.30
N GLY A 69 -20.39 17.19 16.10
CA GLY A 69 -21.49 17.45 17.03
C GLY A 69 -21.33 16.86 18.44
N PHE A 70 -20.16 16.32 18.78
CA PHE A 70 -19.89 15.82 20.12
C PHE A 70 -19.58 16.97 21.09
N PRO A 71 -19.94 16.82 22.38
CA PRO A 71 -19.58 17.80 23.41
C PRO A 71 -18.07 17.80 23.69
N GLU A 72 -17.60 18.83 24.39
CA GLU A 72 -16.24 18.81 24.95
C GLU A 72 -16.08 17.66 25.96
N PHE A 73 -14.87 17.12 26.02
CA PHE A 73 -14.54 16.08 27.01
C PHE A 73 -14.85 16.52 28.43
N SER A 74 -15.61 15.67 29.11
CA SER A 74 -15.88 15.74 30.54
C SER A 74 -14.61 15.47 31.36
N GLY A 75 -14.67 15.81 32.66
CA GLY A 75 -13.58 15.52 33.58
C GLY A 75 -13.25 14.03 33.72
N GLU A 76 -14.24 13.16 33.56
CA GLU A 76 -14.05 11.70 33.56
C GLU A 76 -13.32 11.23 32.31
N GLU A 77 -13.68 11.76 31.14
CA GLU A 77 -13.04 11.45 29.86
C GLU A 77 -11.58 11.93 29.84
N LEU A 78 -11.31 13.12 30.38
CA LEU A 78 -9.94 13.61 30.56
C LEU A 78 -9.13 12.73 31.53
N GLN A 79 -9.76 12.19 32.58
CA GLN A 79 -9.12 11.22 33.48
C GLN A 79 -8.86 9.89 32.76
N ASN A 80 -9.77 9.42 31.92
CA ASN A 80 -9.59 8.20 31.13
C ASN A 80 -8.43 8.35 30.14
N ILE A 81 -8.37 9.47 29.42
CA ILE A 81 -7.24 9.81 28.53
C ILE A 81 -5.92 9.79 29.32
N SER A 82 -5.87 10.39 30.51
CA SER A 82 -4.66 10.39 31.36
C SER A 82 -4.20 8.99 31.81
N LYS A 83 -5.08 7.99 31.73
CA LYS A 83 -4.80 6.59 32.04
C LYS A 83 -4.49 5.76 30.79
N GLY A 84 -4.36 6.39 29.61
CA GLY A 84 -4.18 5.71 28.34
C GLY A 84 -5.46 5.17 27.71
N LEU A 85 -6.64 5.56 28.22
CA LEU A 85 -7.94 5.18 27.66
C LEU A 85 -8.44 6.30 26.76
N GLY A 86 -8.06 6.23 25.48
CA GLY A 86 -8.41 7.20 24.45
C GLY A 86 -9.68 6.83 23.67
N TYR A 87 -9.95 7.61 22.63
CA TYR A 87 -11.06 7.38 21.72
C TYR A 87 -10.59 6.68 20.46
N ALA A 88 -11.29 5.62 20.11
CA ALA A 88 -11.04 4.89 18.90
C ALA A 88 -11.66 5.60 17.69
N MET A 89 -10.89 5.75 16.62
CA MET A 89 -11.36 6.18 15.30
C MET A 89 -10.71 5.32 14.23
N MET A 90 -11.28 5.31 13.02
CA MET A 90 -10.63 4.74 11.85
C MET A 90 -10.26 5.85 10.86
N ILE A 91 -9.06 5.76 10.32
CA ILE A 91 -8.60 6.55 9.18
C ILE A 91 -8.73 5.68 7.94
N PHE A 92 -9.21 6.30 6.86
CA PHE A 92 -9.30 5.69 5.55
C PHE A 92 -8.70 6.68 4.54
N ASP A 93 -7.50 6.39 4.06
CA ASP A 93 -6.75 7.22 3.11
C ASP A 93 -6.61 6.51 1.76
N PHE A 94 -6.85 7.21 0.67
CA PHE A 94 -6.77 6.62 -0.67
C PHE A 94 -6.56 7.68 -1.75
N ALA A 95 -5.84 7.29 -2.80
CA ALA A 95 -5.77 8.05 -4.04
C ALA A 95 -7.08 7.98 -4.84
N ILE A 96 -7.47 9.10 -5.45
CA ILE A 96 -8.59 9.13 -6.40
C ILE A 96 -8.29 10.04 -7.59
N LYS A 97 -8.77 9.65 -8.77
CA LYS A 97 -8.71 10.50 -9.97
C LYS A 97 -9.71 11.66 -9.88
N SER A 98 -9.22 12.89 -9.99
CA SER A 98 -10.10 14.07 -10.03
C SER A 98 -11.02 14.04 -11.27
N LYS A 99 -12.35 14.21 -11.07
CA LYS A 99 -13.33 14.34 -12.18
C LYS A 99 -13.00 15.46 -13.18
N ASN A 100 -12.28 16.49 -12.74
CA ASN A 100 -12.10 17.75 -13.50
C ASN A 100 -10.66 18.02 -13.97
N LYS A 101 -9.70 17.13 -13.73
CA LYS A 101 -8.28 17.33 -14.11
C LYS A 101 -7.69 16.09 -14.77
N ARG A 102 -6.80 16.31 -15.75
CA ARG A 102 -6.18 15.24 -16.56
C ARG A 102 -5.16 14.38 -15.81
N GLN A 103 -4.49 14.92 -14.78
CA GLN A 103 -3.49 14.24 -13.98
C GLN A 103 -3.42 14.91 -12.61
N TYR A 104 -4.10 14.38 -11.60
CA TYR A 104 -3.76 14.52 -10.17
C TYR A 104 -4.53 13.44 -9.41
N GLU A 105 -3.80 12.50 -8.81
CA GLU A 105 -4.27 11.75 -7.65
C GLU A 105 -4.40 12.76 -6.50
N LEU A 106 -5.60 12.91 -5.95
CA LEU A 106 -5.78 13.62 -4.69
C LEU A 106 -5.78 12.55 -3.60
N PRO A 107 -4.88 12.61 -2.60
CA PRO A 107 -5.07 11.81 -1.41
C PRO A 107 -6.33 12.33 -0.71
N ILE A 108 -7.30 11.43 -0.53
CA ILE A 108 -8.51 11.69 0.21
C ILE A 108 -8.45 10.91 1.51
N THR A 109 -8.50 11.64 2.62
CA THR A 109 -8.52 11.03 3.95
C THR A 109 -9.87 11.24 4.59
N PHE A 110 -10.52 10.15 5.00
CA PHE A 110 -11.69 10.16 5.88
C PHE A 110 -11.29 9.78 7.31
N GLY A 111 -11.78 10.55 8.28
CA GLY A 111 -11.80 10.18 9.69
C GLY A 111 -13.20 9.68 10.06
N ILE A 112 -13.28 8.46 10.56
CA ILE A 112 -14.53 7.74 10.83
C ILE A 112 -14.65 7.50 12.33
N TYR A 113 -15.73 8.02 12.92
CA TYR A 113 -15.99 8.00 14.36
C TYR A 113 -17.25 7.18 14.65
N PRO A 114 -17.12 5.98 15.25
CA PRO A 114 -18.27 5.22 15.70
C PRO A 114 -18.75 5.72 17.07
N ASP A 115 -20.03 6.07 17.17
CA ASP A 115 -20.69 6.57 18.38
C ASP A 115 -21.46 5.46 19.12
N SER A 116 -22.09 4.57 18.36
CA SER A 116 -22.79 3.37 18.84
C SER A 116 -22.99 2.36 17.69
N VAL A 117 -23.66 1.23 17.97
CA VAL A 117 -23.76 0.02 17.14
C VAL A 117 -24.11 0.28 15.67
N ASP A 118 -24.73 1.41 15.30
CA ASP A 118 -25.13 1.69 13.92
C ASP A 118 -24.81 3.12 13.40
N ASN A 119 -24.19 3.99 14.19
CA ASN A 119 -23.95 5.39 13.79
C ASN A 119 -22.46 5.67 13.56
N LEU A 120 -22.13 6.11 12.34
CA LEU A 120 -20.82 6.58 11.95
C LEU A 120 -20.86 8.09 11.66
N TYR A 121 -19.90 8.82 12.22
CA TYR A 121 -19.67 10.21 11.89
C TYR A 121 -18.40 10.32 11.06
N PHE A 122 -18.38 11.30 10.17
CA PHE A 122 -17.33 11.45 9.19
C PHE A 122 -16.73 12.84 9.24
N THR A 123 -15.41 12.88 9.19
CA THR A 123 -14.66 14.05 8.74
C THR A 123 -13.88 13.68 7.50
N TYR A 124 -13.54 14.65 6.67
CA TYR A 124 -12.75 14.40 5.47
C TYR A 124 -11.77 15.54 5.17
N CYS A 125 -10.72 15.22 4.43
CA CYS A 125 -9.75 16.17 3.88
C CYS A 125 -9.40 15.77 2.45
N ASP A 126 -9.42 16.74 1.53
CA ASP A 126 -9.11 16.60 0.10
C ASP A 126 -7.77 17.25 -0.28
N LYS A 127 -6.91 17.49 0.72
CA LYS A 127 -5.61 18.11 0.56
C LYS A 127 -4.49 17.14 0.92
N PRO A 128 -3.38 17.15 0.16
CA PRO A 128 -2.20 16.38 0.51
C PRO A 128 -1.70 16.74 1.90
N VAL A 129 -1.37 15.69 2.66
CA VAL A 129 -0.75 15.76 3.99
C VAL A 129 0.69 16.25 3.80
N ALA A 130 0.88 17.56 3.74
CA ALA A 130 2.22 18.14 3.57
C ALA A 130 3.09 17.80 4.80
N GLY A 131 4.16 17.02 4.58
CA GLY A 131 5.19 16.72 5.58
C GLY A 131 4.90 15.52 6.50
N GLY A 132 4.10 14.55 6.06
CA GLY A 132 4.03 13.19 6.66
C GLY A 132 3.44 13.09 8.07
N SER A 133 3.11 14.21 8.73
CA SER A 133 2.39 14.15 10.02
C SER A 133 0.89 14.22 9.78
N TYR A 134 0.17 13.20 10.21
CA TYR A 134 -1.29 13.18 10.25
C TYR A 134 -1.88 14.40 10.97
N LEU A 135 -1.16 14.97 11.94
CA LEU A 135 -1.50 16.25 12.59
C LEU A 135 -1.79 17.38 11.57
N SER A 136 -1.10 17.40 10.43
CA SER A 136 -1.35 18.36 9.35
C SER A 136 -2.67 18.09 8.60
N ALA A 137 -3.02 16.82 8.38
CA ALA A 137 -4.30 16.40 7.79
C ALA A 137 -5.47 16.85 8.68
N PHE A 138 -5.40 16.55 9.98
CA PHE A 138 -6.45 16.88 10.94
C PHE A 138 -6.71 18.38 11.11
N LYS A 139 -5.71 19.24 10.90
CA LYS A 139 -5.91 20.69 10.91
C LYS A 139 -6.85 21.15 9.79
N ASN A 140 -6.86 20.42 8.67
CA ASN A 140 -7.59 20.74 7.44
C ASN A 140 -8.88 19.93 7.27
N MET A 141 -9.12 18.92 8.11
CA MET A 141 -10.35 18.13 8.09
C MET A 141 -11.59 19.01 8.34
N LYS A 142 -12.68 18.61 7.68
CA LYS A 142 -14.01 19.22 7.78
C LYS A 142 -15.05 18.15 8.07
N PRO A 143 -16.18 18.48 8.72
CA PRO A 143 -17.28 17.54 8.87
C PRO A 143 -17.83 17.16 7.50
N PHE A 144 -18.12 15.87 7.31
CA PHE A 144 -18.82 15.35 6.15
C PHE A 144 -20.24 14.97 6.55
N VAL A 145 -21.23 15.52 5.83
CA VAL A 145 -22.65 15.23 6.00
C VAL A 145 -23.23 14.98 4.61
N LEU A 146 -23.67 13.74 4.34
CA LEU A 146 -24.04 13.28 3.01
C LEU A 146 -25.16 14.14 2.38
N GLU A 147 -26.11 14.60 3.19
CA GLU A 147 -27.23 15.44 2.74
C GLU A 147 -26.74 16.77 2.16
N ASN A 148 -25.66 17.32 2.72
CA ASN A 148 -25.10 18.61 2.35
C ASN A 148 -23.87 18.51 1.43
N ALA A 149 -23.43 17.28 1.12
CA ALA A 149 -22.23 17.05 0.34
C ALA A 149 -22.37 17.55 -1.11
N THR A 150 -21.33 18.25 -1.57
CA THR A 150 -21.08 18.61 -2.97
C THR A 150 -20.92 17.35 -3.83
N GLU A 151 -20.97 17.51 -5.15
CA GLU A 151 -20.82 16.37 -6.06
C GLU A 151 -19.48 15.64 -5.90
N ASN A 152 -18.39 16.38 -5.63
CA ASN A 152 -17.07 15.79 -5.41
C ASN A 152 -17.03 15.04 -4.07
N GLU A 153 -17.54 15.64 -3.00
CA GLU A 153 -17.59 15.00 -1.68
C GLU A 153 -18.42 13.71 -1.70
N ARG A 154 -19.57 13.71 -2.40
CA ARG A 154 -20.38 12.49 -2.60
C ARG A 154 -19.60 11.42 -3.35
N TYR A 155 -18.92 11.82 -4.43
CA TYR A 155 -18.09 10.90 -5.20
C TYR A 155 -16.98 10.27 -4.36
N TYR A 156 -16.27 11.06 -3.54
CA TYR A 156 -15.23 10.57 -2.63
C TYR A 156 -15.78 9.58 -1.62
N TYR A 157 -16.92 9.91 -1.02
CA TYR A 157 -17.58 9.05 -0.05
C TYR A 157 -18.08 7.74 -0.68
N GLU A 158 -18.68 7.79 -1.87
CA GLU A 158 -19.09 6.61 -2.62
C GLU A 158 -17.91 5.72 -2.99
N THR A 159 -16.77 6.32 -3.39
CA THR A 159 -15.53 5.60 -3.64
C THR A 159 -15.01 4.92 -2.37
N MET A 160 -14.97 5.61 -1.23
CA MET A 160 -14.59 4.99 0.06
C MET A 160 -15.48 3.78 0.38
N LEU A 161 -16.80 3.89 0.15
CA LEU A 161 -17.72 2.77 0.35
C LEU A 161 -17.45 1.59 -0.60
N GLN A 162 -17.04 1.85 -1.85
CA GLN A 162 -16.62 0.79 -2.77
C GLN A 162 -15.31 0.14 -2.32
N LEU A 163 -14.32 0.93 -1.94
CA LEU A 163 -13.03 0.46 -1.43
C LEU A 163 -13.17 -0.35 -0.13
N SER A 164 -14.15 -0.03 0.71
CA SER A 164 -14.43 -0.79 1.94
C SER A 164 -14.75 -2.27 1.65
N GLU A 165 -15.32 -2.58 0.49
CA GLU A 165 -15.58 -3.97 0.09
C GLU A 165 -14.27 -4.72 -0.19
N ALA A 166 -13.32 -4.08 -0.88
CA ALA A 166 -12.00 -4.67 -1.13
C ALA A 166 -11.23 -4.90 0.17
N VAL A 167 -11.31 -3.96 1.12
CA VAL A 167 -10.74 -4.12 2.46
C VAL A 167 -11.39 -5.29 3.19
N CYS A 168 -12.72 -5.42 3.13
CA CYS A 168 -13.41 -6.57 3.70
C CYS A 168 -12.97 -7.89 3.07
N ASN A 169 -12.78 -7.95 1.75
CA ASN A 169 -12.28 -9.15 1.08
C ASN A 169 -10.86 -9.51 1.53
N LYS A 170 -9.97 -8.52 1.61
CA LYS A 170 -8.58 -8.72 2.06
C LYS A 170 -8.51 -9.19 3.53
N LEU A 171 -9.37 -8.67 4.38
CA LEU A 171 -9.46 -9.02 5.81
C LEU A 171 -10.38 -10.24 6.09
N GLU A 172 -10.90 -10.91 5.06
CA GLU A 172 -11.85 -12.02 5.18
C GLU A 172 -13.09 -11.70 6.06
N ILE A 173 -13.60 -10.47 5.93
CA ILE A 173 -14.79 -9.97 6.62
C ILE A 173 -16.03 -10.20 5.75
N ALA A 174 -17.01 -10.94 6.28
CA ALA A 174 -18.22 -11.26 5.53
C ALA A 174 -19.10 -10.01 5.32
N THR A 175 -19.44 -9.72 4.07
CA THR A 175 -20.32 -8.63 3.65
C THR A 175 -21.58 -9.21 2.97
N GLU A 176 -22.52 -8.34 2.64
CA GLU A 176 -23.68 -8.73 1.82
C GLU A 176 -23.27 -9.07 0.38
N GLU A 177 -22.19 -8.44 -0.12
CA GLU A 177 -21.71 -8.57 -1.49
C GLU A 177 -20.85 -9.83 -1.68
N ASN A 178 -19.91 -10.11 -0.76
CA ASN A 178 -19.08 -11.31 -0.81
C ASN A 178 -19.75 -12.56 -0.18
N GLN A 179 -20.82 -12.40 0.61
CA GLN A 179 -21.56 -13.49 1.26
C GLN A 179 -20.69 -14.42 2.13
N GLY A 180 -19.55 -13.93 2.63
CA GLY A 180 -18.56 -14.74 3.35
C GLY A 180 -17.78 -15.72 2.45
N ILE A 181 -17.88 -15.57 1.13
CA ILE A 181 -17.10 -16.30 0.15
C ILE A 181 -15.89 -15.43 -0.17
N PHE A 182 -14.75 -15.79 0.41
CA PHE A 182 -13.48 -15.17 0.10
C PHE A 182 -12.79 -16.04 -0.93
N HIS A 183 -12.53 -15.47 -2.10
CA HIS A 183 -11.60 -16.08 -3.03
C HIS A 183 -10.20 -15.87 -2.46
N LYS A 184 -9.67 -16.88 -1.78
CA LYS A 184 -8.22 -17.07 -1.80
C LYS A 184 -7.89 -17.40 -3.25
N GLU A 185 -7.06 -16.58 -3.89
CA GLU A 185 -6.38 -16.98 -5.12
C GLU A 185 -5.61 -18.25 -4.77
N ALA A 186 -6.18 -19.40 -5.11
CA ALA A 186 -5.70 -20.68 -4.59
C ALA A 186 -5.91 -21.83 -5.58
N ALA A 187 -6.10 -21.56 -6.86
CA ALA A 187 -6.33 -22.65 -7.82
C ALA A 187 -5.93 -22.33 -9.27
N SER A 188 -4.74 -21.74 -9.48
CA SER A 188 -3.89 -21.95 -10.68
C SER A 188 -2.51 -21.26 -10.55
N ASP A 189 -2.01 -20.99 -9.34
CA ASP A 189 -0.89 -20.05 -9.15
C ASP A 189 0.43 -20.57 -9.72
N GLN A 190 0.59 -21.88 -9.87
CA GLN A 190 1.78 -22.42 -10.52
C GLN A 190 1.84 -22.12 -12.02
N GLU A 191 0.73 -22.24 -12.75
CA GLU A 191 0.72 -21.91 -14.19
C GLU A 191 0.91 -20.41 -14.41
N ALA A 192 0.29 -19.59 -13.54
CA ALA A 192 0.48 -18.14 -13.53
C ALA A 192 1.93 -17.76 -13.22
N PHE A 193 2.55 -18.44 -12.24
CA PHE A 193 3.95 -18.25 -11.88
C PHE A 193 4.88 -18.65 -13.02
N ASP A 194 4.68 -19.85 -13.59
CA ASP A 194 5.46 -20.34 -14.73
C ASP A 194 5.33 -19.39 -15.94
N GLU A 195 4.14 -18.81 -16.17
CA GLU A 195 3.92 -17.79 -17.19
C GLU A 195 4.64 -16.47 -16.87
N LEU A 196 4.54 -15.97 -15.63
CA LEU A 196 5.20 -14.73 -15.22
C LEU A 196 6.72 -14.83 -15.39
N VAL A 197 7.33 -15.91 -14.88
CA VAL A 197 8.77 -16.15 -15.00
C VAL A 197 9.17 -16.21 -16.48
N LYS A 198 8.36 -16.84 -17.33
CA LYS A 198 8.61 -16.88 -18.78
C LYS A 198 8.57 -15.48 -19.42
N LEU A 199 7.62 -14.64 -19.05
CA LEU A 199 7.50 -13.28 -19.60
C LEU A 199 8.64 -12.37 -19.14
N LEU A 200 9.10 -12.52 -17.90
CA LEU A 200 10.24 -11.76 -17.37
C LEU A 200 11.58 -12.28 -17.94
N ASN A 201 11.69 -13.59 -18.17
CA ASN A 201 12.83 -14.23 -18.82
C ASN A 201 12.78 -14.16 -20.37
N HIS A 202 12.36 -13.02 -20.91
CA HIS A 202 12.05 -12.83 -22.34
C HIS A 202 13.21 -13.09 -23.32
N ASP A 203 14.47 -13.08 -22.86
CA ASP A 203 15.67 -13.37 -23.66
C ASP A 203 16.40 -14.64 -23.16
N ASP A 204 15.69 -15.51 -22.41
CA ASP A 204 16.18 -16.80 -21.90
C ASP A 204 17.51 -16.69 -21.11
N TYR A 205 17.68 -15.60 -20.36
CA TYR A 205 18.91 -15.34 -19.59
C TYR A 205 18.97 -16.13 -18.27
N LEU A 206 17.82 -16.51 -17.70
CA LEU A 206 17.76 -17.42 -16.56
C LEU A 206 18.00 -18.86 -17.00
N SER A 207 18.82 -19.58 -16.24
CA SER A 207 19.00 -21.01 -16.44
C SER A 207 17.79 -21.79 -15.92
N GLN A 208 17.68 -23.07 -16.31
CA GLN A 208 16.65 -23.95 -15.76
C GLN A 208 16.82 -24.21 -14.26
N GLU A 209 18.05 -24.09 -13.75
CA GLU A 209 18.35 -24.17 -12.33
C GLU A 209 17.78 -22.96 -11.60
N ASP A 210 18.04 -21.74 -12.10
CA ASP A 210 17.48 -20.50 -11.55
C ASP A 210 15.95 -20.51 -11.50
N ILE A 211 15.32 -20.97 -12.58
CA ILE A 211 13.84 -21.08 -12.65
C ILE A 211 13.32 -22.09 -11.62
N THR A 212 14.03 -23.20 -11.42
CA THR A 212 13.66 -24.23 -10.44
C THR A 212 13.81 -23.72 -9.01
N GLU A 213 14.88 -22.98 -8.73
CA GLU A 213 15.11 -22.34 -7.44
C GLU A 213 14.07 -21.26 -7.16
N LEU A 214 13.79 -20.37 -8.12
CA LEU A 214 12.77 -19.33 -8.00
C LEU A 214 11.39 -19.94 -7.71
N LYS A 215 11.07 -21.07 -8.34
CA LYS A 215 9.84 -21.83 -8.08
C LYS A 215 9.80 -22.43 -6.68
N THR A 216 10.94 -22.93 -6.21
CA THR A 216 11.08 -23.48 -4.85
C THR A 216 10.91 -22.38 -3.81
N ASP A 217 11.50 -21.20 -4.05
CA ASP A 217 11.34 -20.02 -3.21
C ASP A 217 9.89 -19.58 -3.14
N TRP A 218 9.22 -19.45 -4.29
CA TRP A 218 7.80 -19.15 -4.35
C TRP A 218 6.96 -20.15 -3.53
N GLN A 219 7.22 -21.46 -3.63
CA GLN A 219 6.54 -22.46 -2.81
C GLN A 219 6.83 -22.30 -1.32
N ASN A 220 8.08 -22.06 -0.95
CA ASN A 220 8.49 -21.86 0.45
C ASN A 220 7.88 -20.60 1.05
N ILE A 221 7.79 -19.49 0.31
CA ILE A 221 7.13 -18.26 0.78
C ILE A 221 5.68 -18.52 1.22
N HIS A 222 5.00 -19.45 0.54
CA HIS A 222 3.60 -19.78 0.82
C HIS A 222 3.43 -20.93 1.82
N GLN A 223 4.42 -21.81 1.98
CA GLN A 223 4.27 -23.07 2.73
C GLN A 223 5.26 -23.24 3.89
N ASN A 224 6.44 -22.64 3.78
CA ASN A 224 7.56 -22.77 4.72
C ASN A 224 8.52 -21.58 4.62
N ARG A 225 8.11 -20.43 5.17
CA ARG A 225 8.86 -19.17 5.08
C ARG A 225 10.24 -19.24 5.72
N GLU A 226 10.39 -20.01 6.79
CA GLU A 226 11.69 -20.26 7.43
C GLU A 226 12.71 -20.87 6.46
N ALA A 227 12.29 -21.80 5.59
CA ALA A 227 13.19 -22.40 4.60
C ALA A 227 13.65 -21.39 3.54
N PHE A 228 12.78 -20.45 3.13
CA PHE A 228 13.15 -19.35 2.24
C PHE A 228 14.14 -18.40 2.93
N ALA A 229 13.84 -17.95 4.15
CA ALA A 229 14.72 -17.07 4.90
C ALA A 229 16.09 -17.70 5.19
N GLN A 230 16.13 -18.99 5.57
CA GLN A 230 17.39 -19.70 5.81
C GLN A 230 18.26 -19.74 4.55
N ARG A 231 17.68 -19.90 3.36
CA ARG A 231 18.43 -19.83 2.10
C ARG A 231 19.10 -18.47 1.93
N LEU A 232 18.36 -17.38 2.13
CA LEU A 232 18.89 -16.01 2.03
C LEU A 232 20.00 -15.75 3.08
N ILE A 233 19.86 -16.30 4.29
CA ILE A 233 20.89 -16.23 5.33
C ILE A 233 22.14 -17.01 4.93
N ASP A 234 21.98 -18.23 4.40
CA ASP A 234 23.08 -19.09 3.97
C ASP A 234 23.87 -18.46 2.81
N GLU A 235 23.21 -17.67 1.97
CA GLU A 235 23.82 -16.88 0.88
C GLU A 235 24.43 -15.55 1.36
N GLY A 236 24.24 -15.18 2.63
CA GLY A 236 24.75 -13.95 3.23
C GLY A 236 23.98 -12.69 2.80
N ILE A 237 22.75 -12.86 2.30
CA ILE A 237 21.85 -11.78 1.87
C ILE A 237 21.08 -11.23 3.08
N TRP A 238 20.61 -12.13 3.96
CA TRP A 238 19.87 -11.81 5.19
C TRP A 238 20.68 -12.17 6.45
N PHE A 239 20.21 -11.67 7.59
CA PHE A 239 20.80 -11.94 8.90
C PHE A 239 19.97 -12.94 9.71
N GLU A 240 20.58 -13.63 10.69
CA GLU A 240 19.87 -14.60 11.55
C GLU A 240 18.68 -13.97 12.27
N GLU A 241 18.77 -12.68 12.61
CA GLU A 241 17.71 -11.90 13.23
C GLU A 241 16.45 -11.76 12.36
N ASP A 242 16.58 -11.80 11.03
CA ASP A 242 15.45 -11.71 10.10
C ASP A 242 14.52 -12.93 10.21
N LEU A 243 15.06 -14.08 10.65
CA LEU A 243 14.29 -15.30 10.84
C LEU A 243 13.21 -15.14 11.92
N GLU A 244 13.45 -14.31 12.94
CA GLU A 244 12.46 -14.03 14.00
C GLU A 244 11.21 -13.31 13.45
N TYR A 245 11.38 -12.53 12.38
CA TYR A 245 10.34 -11.67 11.82
C TYR A 245 9.77 -12.18 10.49
N VAL A 246 10.23 -13.33 10.00
CA VAL A 246 9.88 -13.82 8.64
C VAL A 246 8.36 -13.97 8.42
N ASP A 247 7.62 -14.38 9.45
CA ASP A 247 6.17 -14.53 9.38
C ASP A 247 5.42 -13.19 9.48
N THR A 248 6.11 -12.12 9.88
CA THR A 248 5.56 -10.76 9.93
C THR A 248 5.76 -9.98 8.63
N TYR A 249 6.66 -10.44 7.76
CA TYR A 249 6.86 -9.82 6.45
C TYR A 249 5.68 -10.11 5.51
N GLU A 250 5.29 -9.10 4.75
CA GLU A 250 4.28 -9.23 3.72
C GLU A 250 4.77 -10.14 2.57
N THR A 251 3.86 -10.84 1.91
CA THR A 251 4.21 -11.79 0.84
C THR A 251 4.94 -11.10 -0.32
N ASP A 252 4.55 -9.87 -0.65
CA ASP A 252 5.17 -9.08 -1.73
C ASP A 252 6.63 -8.75 -1.46
N TYR A 253 6.99 -8.44 -0.22
CA TYR A 253 8.37 -8.26 0.19
C TYR A 253 9.21 -9.53 0.04
N LEU A 254 8.66 -10.68 0.43
CA LEU A 254 9.35 -11.98 0.26
C LEU A 254 9.49 -12.35 -1.23
N MET A 255 8.43 -12.09 -2.01
CA MET A 255 8.43 -12.30 -3.47
C MET A 255 9.44 -11.39 -4.16
N TYR A 256 9.54 -10.13 -3.74
CA TYR A 256 10.57 -9.20 -4.21
C TYR A 256 11.97 -9.84 -4.09
N TRP A 257 12.34 -10.32 -2.88
CA TRP A 257 13.64 -10.95 -2.66
C TRP A 257 13.88 -12.20 -3.51
N ALA A 258 12.85 -13.03 -3.69
CA ALA A 258 12.97 -14.20 -4.56
C ALA A 258 13.31 -13.78 -6.00
N PHE A 259 12.64 -12.76 -6.53
CA PHE A 259 12.82 -12.31 -7.92
C PHE A 259 14.12 -11.53 -8.13
N VAL A 260 14.44 -10.55 -7.27
CA VAL A 260 15.59 -9.68 -7.52
C VAL A 260 16.92 -10.42 -7.50
N GLU A 261 17.03 -11.49 -6.71
CA GLU A 261 18.25 -12.29 -6.63
C GLU A 261 18.49 -13.17 -7.86
N LYS A 262 17.46 -13.37 -8.70
CA LYS A 262 17.55 -14.18 -9.92
C LYS A 262 17.53 -13.34 -11.18
N LEU A 263 16.69 -12.30 -11.23
CA LEU A 263 16.54 -11.47 -12.42
C LEU A 263 17.76 -10.56 -12.65
N ASN A 264 17.93 -10.13 -13.91
CA ASN A 264 18.87 -9.06 -14.20
C ASN A 264 18.23 -7.72 -13.83
N VAL A 265 18.50 -7.25 -12.61
CA VAL A 265 17.89 -6.05 -12.03
C VAL A 265 18.91 -4.92 -11.94
N TYR A 266 18.52 -3.74 -12.43
CA TYR A 266 19.21 -2.50 -12.07
C TYR A 266 18.80 -2.11 -10.66
N ARG A 267 19.77 -2.03 -9.74
CA ARG A 267 19.54 -1.67 -8.33
C ARG A 267 20.22 -0.35 -8.02
N ASP A 268 19.46 0.57 -7.42
CA ASP A 268 19.97 1.85 -6.97
C ASP A 268 19.13 2.39 -5.79
N ASP A 269 19.59 3.46 -5.16
CA ASP A 269 18.84 4.19 -4.13
C ASP A 269 17.67 4.98 -4.77
N TRP A 270 16.85 5.67 -3.97
CA TRP A 270 15.67 6.46 -4.40
C TRP A 270 15.92 7.54 -5.45
N LYS A 271 17.18 7.79 -5.79
CA LYS A 271 17.60 8.59 -6.94
C LYS A 271 18.50 7.76 -7.83
N PHE A 272 17.87 7.01 -8.73
CA PHE A 272 18.63 6.27 -9.73
C PHE A 272 19.53 7.20 -10.55
N ASP A 273 20.75 6.75 -10.84
CA ASP A 273 21.65 7.43 -11.77
C ASP A 273 21.17 7.24 -13.22
N PRO A 274 20.73 8.30 -13.93
CA PRO A 274 20.23 8.17 -15.30
C PRO A 274 21.28 7.70 -16.30
N GLU A 275 22.57 7.99 -16.07
CA GLU A 275 23.65 7.51 -16.94
C GLU A 275 23.83 6.01 -16.77
N ALA A 276 23.92 5.53 -15.53
CA ALA A 276 24.05 4.10 -15.24
C ALA A 276 22.81 3.30 -15.69
N LEU A 277 21.61 3.85 -15.51
CA LEU A 277 20.37 3.26 -16.01
C LEU A 277 20.35 3.23 -17.54
N SER A 278 20.84 4.27 -18.21
CA SER A 278 20.94 4.30 -19.68
C SER A 278 21.88 3.22 -20.21
N ASP A 279 23.03 3.02 -19.56
CA ASP A 279 23.98 1.97 -19.89
C ASP A 279 23.35 0.59 -19.67
N PHE A 280 22.73 0.36 -18.51
CA PHE A 280 22.02 -0.89 -18.22
C PHE A 280 20.95 -1.20 -19.26
N ILE A 281 20.10 -0.22 -19.58
CA ILE A 281 19.06 -0.40 -20.60
C ILE A 281 19.70 -0.73 -21.94
N SER A 282 20.68 0.06 -22.37
CA SER A 282 21.35 -0.11 -23.68
C SER A 282 21.96 -1.50 -23.85
N GLU A 283 22.61 -2.01 -22.80
CA GLU A 283 23.20 -3.34 -22.79
C GLU A 283 22.13 -4.43 -22.92
N ASN A 284 21.05 -4.33 -22.16
CA ASN A 284 19.99 -5.34 -22.12
C ASN A 284 19.14 -5.38 -23.39
N ILE A 285 18.86 -4.24 -24.02
CA ILE A 285 18.06 -4.20 -25.26
C ILE A 285 18.92 -4.29 -26.53
N GLY A 286 20.25 -4.29 -26.39
CA GLY A 286 21.20 -4.39 -27.51
C GLY A 286 21.16 -3.19 -28.48
N GLN A 287 20.60 -2.06 -28.07
CA GLN A 287 20.56 -0.81 -28.84
C GLN A 287 20.86 0.37 -27.93
N LYS A 288 21.44 1.45 -28.49
CA LYS A 288 21.72 2.65 -27.70
C LYS A 288 20.41 3.28 -27.21
N PHE A 289 20.29 3.45 -25.90
CA PHE A 289 19.28 4.21 -25.19
C PHE A 289 19.98 5.27 -24.33
N GLU A 290 19.43 6.47 -24.24
CA GLU A 290 20.04 7.56 -23.47
C GLU A 290 18.93 8.39 -22.84
N ILE A 291 18.98 8.55 -21.52
CA ILE A 291 18.13 9.48 -20.80
C ILE A 291 18.94 10.25 -19.77
N THR A 292 18.68 11.55 -19.69
CA THR A 292 19.39 12.45 -18.78
C THR A 292 18.54 12.80 -17.57
N PHE A 293 19.20 13.21 -16.48
CA PHE A 293 18.51 13.76 -15.30
C PHE A 293 17.61 14.95 -15.65
N GLU A 294 17.99 15.76 -16.63
CA GLU A 294 17.21 16.92 -17.07
C GLU A 294 15.90 16.52 -17.77
N GLU A 295 15.85 15.33 -18.37
CA GLU A 295 14.66 14.77 -18.99
C GLU A 295 13.75 14.06 -17.98
N CYS A 296 14.31 13.16 -17.15
CA CYS A 296 13.50 12.31 -16.27
C CYS A 296 13.31 12.85 -14.85
N GLY A 297 14.19 13.75 -14.38
CA GLY A 297 14.22 14.20 -12.99
C GLY A 297 14.64 13.07 -12.03
N ASN A 298 13.74 12.15 -11.74
CA ASN A 298 13.95 10.82 -11.12
C ASN A 298 12.63 10.02 -11.26
N ASP A 299 11.88 10.27 -12.33
CA ASP A 299 10.59 9.62 -12.57
C ASP A 299 10.79 8.47 -13.56
N SER A 300 10.81 7.25 -13.03
CA SER A 300 11.01 6.02 -13.82
C SER A 300 9.94 5.84 -14.90
N ARG A 301 8.75 6.45 -14.75
CA ARG A 301 7.70 6.42 -15.77
C ARG A 301 8.09 7.19 -17.03
N ILE A 302 8.83 8.29 -16.89
CA ILE A 302 9.37 9.03 -18.05
C ILE A 302 10.39 8.17 -18.79
N VAL A 303 11.21 7.41 -18.06
CA VAL A 303 12.17 6.46 -18.64
C VAL A 303 11.42 5.36 -19.40
N SER A 304 10.42 4.75 -18.76
CA SER A 304 9.57 3.69 -19.33
C SER A 304 8.85 4.18 -20.59
N ASP A 305 8.21 5.35 -20.56
CA ASP A 305 7.53 5.96 -21.70
C ASP A 305 8.47 6.21 -22.89
N LYS A 306 9.70 6.69 -22.61
CA LYS A 306 10.72 6.89 -23.65
C LYS A 306 11.18 5.55 -24.23
N LEU A 307 11.42 4.56 -23.38
CA LEU A 307 11.84 3.22 -23.79
C LEU A 307 10.78 2.54 -24.68
N GLU A 308 9.50 2.67 -24.36
CA GLU A 308 8.41 2.11 -25.17
C GLU A 308 8.23 2.81 -26.52
N GLN A 309 8.58 4.10 -26.61
CA GLN A 309 8.57 4.86 -27.86
C GLN A 309 9.74 4.49 -28.78
N GLU A 310 10.90 4.19 -28.21
CA GLU A 310 12.15 3.95 -28.94
C GLU A 310 12.46 2.46 -29.14
N SER A 311 11.68 1.56 -28.55
CA SER A 311 11.95 0.11 -28.56
C SER A 311 10.69 -0.76 -28.41
N ASP A 312 10.88 -2.08 -28.43
CA ASP A 312 9.83 -3.06 -28.10
C ASP A 312 9.82 -3.48 -26.62
N TYR A 313 10.51 -2.71 -25.78
CA TYR A 313 10.68 -2.97 -24.36
C TYR A 313 9.99 -1.92 -23.49
N THR A 314 9.77 -2.28 -22.24
CA THR A 314 9.29 -1.42 -21.15
C THR A 314 10.24 -1.57 -19.96
N LEU A 315 10.29 -0.53 -19.14
CA LEU A 315 10.94 -0.58 -17.82
C LEU A 315 9.84 -0.85 -16.79
N LEU A 316 10.06 -1.82 -15.91
CA LEU A 316 9.18 -2.16 -14.80
C LEU A 316 9.95 -1.97 -13.48
N ASP A 317 9.26 -1.57 -12.43
CA ASP A 317 9.82 -1.40 -11.09
C ASP A 317 9.36 -2.55 -10.17
N LEU A 318 10.31 -3.34 -9.66
CA LEU A 318 10.06 -4.36 -8.65
C LEU A 318 10.10 -3.72 -7.26
N THR A 319 8.93 -3.37 -6.73
CA THR A 319 8.87 -2.63 -5.46
C THR A 319 9.33 -3.50 -4.29
N SER A 320 10.39 -3.03 -3.63
CA SER A 320 10.95 -3.56 -2.38
C SER A 320 10.16 -3.16 -1.13
N GLY A 321 9.18 -2.26 -1.26
CA GLY A 321 8.45 -1.65 -0.15
C GLY A 321 9.22 -0.53 0.58
N ASN A 322 10.42 -0.18 0.11
CA ASN A 322 11.19 0.99 0.55
C ASN A 322 11.34 1.99 -0.63
N ASP A 323 12.27 2.93 -0.51
CA ASP A 323 12.53 3.95 -1.53
C ASP A 323 13.59 3.53 -2.58
N ASP A 324 14.11 2.29 -2.54
CA ASP A 324 15.07 1.78 -3.52
C ASP A 324 14.45 1.64 -4.93
N CYS A 325 15.27 1.84 -5.96
CA CYS A 325 14.92 1.66 -7.36
C CYS A 325 15.38 0.29 -7.85
N ASN A 326 14.44 -0.57 -8.29
CA ASN A 326 14.74 -1.94 -8.71
C ASN A 326 14.13 -2.23 -10.08
N PHE A 327 14.85 -1.83 -11.14
CA PHE A 327 14.28 -1.87 -12.48
C PHE A 327 14.63 -3.13 -13.25
N ILE A 328 13.62 -3.68 -13.92
CA ILE A 328 13.77 -4.78 -14.87
C ILE A 328 13.24 -4.38 -16.24
N ILE A 329 13.79 -5.02 -17.27
CA ILE A 329 13.37 -4.82 -18.65
C ILE A 329 12.48 -5.99 -19.06
N ALA A 330 11.36 -5.66 -19.69
CA ALA A 330 10.42 -6.63 -20.23
C ALA A 330 9.95 -6.21 -21.62
N LYS A 331 9.30 -7.11 -22.36
CA LYS A 331 8.66 -6.76 -23.64
C LYS A 331 7.41 -5.91 -23.38
N LYS A 332 7.29 -4.77 -24.07
CA LYS A 332 6.16 -3.84 -23.88
C LYS A 332 4.79 -4.47 -24.13
N GLN A 333 4.72 -5.42 -25.07
CA GLN A 333 3.47 -6.12 -25.41
C GLN A 333 2.95 -7.01 -24.27
N ASP A 334 3.85 -7.42 -23.36
CA ASP A 334 3.57 -8.33 -22.25
C ASP A 334 3.32 -7.58 -20.94
N LYS A 335 3.57 -6.26 -20.89
CA LYS A 335 3.44 -5.39 -19.70
C LYS A 335 2.15 -5.60 -18.92
N GLN A 336 1.00 -5.51 -19.59
CA GLN A 336 -0.30 -5.67 -18.93
C GLN A 336 -0.50 -7.09 -18.38
N ARG A 337 0.01 -8.11 -19.08
CA ARG A 337 -0.09 -9.50 -18.64
C ARG A 337 0.81 -9.75 -17.43
N ILE A 338 2.03 -9.20 -17.44
CA ILE A 338 2.95 -9.20 -16.30
C ILE A 338 2.29 -8.58 -15.08
N TYR A 339 1.72 -7.37 -15.18
CA TYR A 339 1.02 -6.74 -14.05
C TYR A 339 -0.13 -7.59 -13.51
N THR A 340 -0.90 -8.24 -14.40
CA THR A 340 -2.01 -9.10 -13.99
C THR A 340 -1.53 -10.34 -13.24
N LEU A 341 -0.47 -10.98 -13.73
CA LEU A 341 0.11 -12.16 -13.11
C LEU A 341 0.82 -11.82 -11.79
N ALA A 342 1.53 -10.69 -11.75
CA ALA A 342 2.21 -10.22 -10.56
C ALA A 342 1.21 -9.90 -9.45
N ASP A 343 0.12 -9.20 -9.76
CA ASP A 343 -0.98 -8.93 -8.81
C ASP A 343 -1.57 -10.24 -8.25
N GLN A 344 -1.86 -11.21 -9.13
CA GLN A 344 -2.37 -12.54 -8.74
C GLN A 344 -1.38 -13.32 -7.85
N LEU A 345 -0.08 -13.16 -8.05
CA LEU A 345 0.95 -13.89 -7.32
C LEU A 345 1.45 -13.15 -6.08
N GLY A 346 0.93 -11.94 -5.83
CA GLY A 346 1.38 -11.08 -4.75
C GLY A 346 2.81 -10.57 -4.93
N LEU A 347 3.25 -10.31 -6.17
CA LEU A 347 4.47 -9.57 -6.48
C LEU A 347 4.09 -8.13 -6.85
N TRP A 348 4.68 -7.14 -6.18
CA TRP A 348 4.44 -5.74 -6.53
C TRP A 348 5.34 -5.32 -7.69
N VAL A 349 4.70 -4.97 -8.81
CA VAL A 349 5.35 -4.41 -10.00
C VAL A 349 4.61 -3.15 -10.44
N ASP A 350 5.33 -2.04 -10.60
CA ASP A 350 4.81 -0.76 -11.10
C ASP A 350 5.40 -0.34 -12.45
#